data_AF-A0A964DK50-F1
#
_entry.id   AF-A0A964DK50-F1
#
_cell.length_a   1.000
_cell.length_b   1.000
_cell.length_c   1.000
_cell.angle_alpha   90.00
_cell.angle_beta   90.00
_cell.angle_gamma   90.00
#
_symmetry.space_group_name_H-M   'P 1'
#
loop_
_entity.id
_entity.type
_entity.pdbx_description
1 polymer ?
#
loop_
_entity_poly.entity_id
_entity_poly.type
_entity_poly.pdbx_seq_one_letter_code
_entity_poly.pdbx_strand_id
1 'polypeptide(L)' 'MTGGFNIILVTGGAGFIGSHLAEKLSDNNEVTIIDDLSTGK' A
#
# COMPACT_ATOMS: atom_id res chain seq x y z
N MET A 1 23.52 -6.73 10.28
CA MET A 1 22.13 -6.65 10.77
C MET A 1 21.63 -5.23 10.53
N THR A 2 21.13 -4.94 9.33
CA THR A 2 20.48 -3.65 9.04
C THR A 2 19.24 -3.93 8.20
N GLY A 3 18.29 -4.65 8.79
CA GLY A 3 16.94 -4.79 8.22
C GLY A 3 16.04 -3.89 9.04
N GLY A 4 15.93 -2.61 8.65
CA GLY A 4 14.89 -1.75 9.20
C GLY A 4 13.56 -2.09 8.53
N PHE A 5 12.47 -2.07 9.27
CA PHE A 5 11.14 -2.11 8.67
C PHE A 5 10.93 -0.81 7.88
N ASN A 6 10.58 -0.92 6.59
CA ASN A 6 10.20 0.26 5.82
C ASN A 6 8.75 0.58 6.12
N ILE A 7 8.46 1.87 6.32
CA ILE A 7 7.10 2.39 6.39
C ILE A 7 6.77 2.90 4.98
N ILE A 8 5.75 2.33 4.36
CA ILE A 8 5.35 2.64 2.98
C ILE A 8 3.95 3.23 2.97
N LEU A 9 3.80 4.40 2.36
CA LEU A 9 2.51 5.03 2.10
C LEU A 9 2.06 4.72 0.66
N VAL A 10 0.87 4.12 0.52
CA VAL A 10 0.24 3.83 -0.77
C VAL A 10 -1.00 4.71 -0.94
N THR A 11 -0.99 5.58 -1.94
CA THR A 11 -2.19 6.35 -2.35
C THR A 11 -2.98 5.56 -3.38
N GLY A 12 -4.32 5.57 -3.33
CA GLY A 12 -5.16 4.80 -4.26
C GLY A 12 -5.10 3.29 -4.00
N GLY A 13 -4.75 2.89 -2.77
CA GLY A 13 -4.52 1.50 -2.36
C GLY A 13 -5.78 0.64 -2.23
N ALA A 14 -6.98 1.22 -2.26
CA ALA A 14 -8.25 0.49 -2.29
C ALA A 14 -8.69 0.13 -3.72
N GLY A 15 -8.07 0.72 -4.74
CA GLY A 15 -8.34 0.40 -6.15
C GLY A 15 -7.77 -0.96 -6.60
N PHE A 16 -8.09 -1.38 -7.84
CA PHE A 16 -7.69 -2.69 -8.37
C PHE A 16 -6.17 -2.95 -8.31
N ILE A 17 -5.36 -2.00 -8.78
CA ILE A 17 -3.89 -2.16 -8.78
C ILE A 17 -3.33 -1.91 -7.37
N GLY A 18 -3.84 -0.88 -6.70
CA GLY A 18 -3.36 -0.46 -5.40
C GLY A 18 -3.48 -1.54 -4.32
N SER A 19 -4.57 -2.30 -4.34
CA SER A 19 -4.81 -3.35 -3.34
C SER A 19 -3.82 -4.51 -3.46
N HIS A 20 -3.57 -5.00 -4.68
CA HIS A 20 -2.59 -6.06 -4.93
C HIS A 20 -1.15 -5.59 -4.66
N LEU A 21 -0.84 -4.32 -4.92
CA LEU A 21 0.45 -3.73 -4.58
C LEU A 21 0.64 -3.65 -3.07
N ALA A 22 -0.35 -3.14 -2.34
CA ALA A 22 -0.31 -3.01 -0.90
C ALA A 22 -0.18 -4.39 -0.22
N GLU A 23 -0.91 -5.40 -0.70
CA GLU A 23 -0.79 -6.78 -0.24
C GLU A 23 0.65 -7.29 -0.37
N LYS A 24 1.25 -7.22 -1.56
CA LYS A 24 2.65 -7.66 -1.78
C LYS A 24 3.67 -6.88 -0.97
N LEU A 25 3.45 -5.58 -0.76
CA LEU A 25 4.37 -4.77 0.05
C LEU A 25 4.25 -5.08 1.54
N SER A 26 3.08 -5.50 2.00
CA SER A 26 2.83 -5.81 3.42
C SER A 26 3.55 -7.05 3.94
N ASP A 27 4.03 -7.93 3.06
CA ASP A 27 4.77 -9.14 3.43
C ASP A 27 6.02 -8.85 4.28
N ASN A 28 6.65 -7.68 4.08
CA ASN A 28 7.90 -7.31 4.74
C ASN A 28 7.94 -5.85 5.22
N ASN A 29 6.85 -5.10 5.09
CA ASN A 29 6.82 -3.66 5.36
C ASN A 29 5.55 -3.27 6.11
N GLU A 30 5.62 -2.17 6.86
CA GLU A 30 4.43 -1.54 7.42
C GLU A 30 3.81 -0.65 6.33
N VAL A 31 2.60 -1.00 5.90
CA VAL A 31 1.91 -0.32 4.79
C VAL A 31 0.73 0.48 5.33
N THR A 32 0.71 1.78 5.04
CA THR A 32 -0.44 2.66 5.26
C THR A 32 -1.08 3.00 3.92
N ILE A 33 -2.39 2.85 3.81
CA ILE A 33 -3.15 3.22 2.61
C ILE A 33 -3.91 4.52 2.85
N ILE A 34 -3.84 5.44 1.89
CA ILE A 34 -4.74 6.59 1.80
C ILE A 34 -5.49 6.51 0.48
N ASP A 35 -6.81 6.46 0.55
CA ASP A 35 -7.68 6.35 -0.61
C ASP A 35 -8.92 7.21 -0.38
N ASP A 36 -9.36 7.92 -1.41
CA ASP A 36 -10.57 8.74 -1.37
C ASP A 36 -11.83 7.94 -1.76
N LEU A 37 -11.65 6.66 -2.09
CA LEU A 37 -12.66 5.72 -2.57
C LEU A 37 -13.41 6.21 -3.82
N SER A 38 -12.82 7.17 -4.55
CA SER A 38 -13.37 7.60 -5.81
C SER A 38 -13.17 6.50 -6.85
N THR A 39 -14.24 6.13 -7.54
CA THR A 39 -14.15 5.20 -8.68
C THR A 39 -13.92 6.02 -9.95
N GLY A 40 -12.97 5.60 -10.79
CA GLY A 40 -12.80 6.19 -12.13
C GLY A 40 -14.14 6.19 -12.88
N LYS A 41 -14.46 7.31 -13.56
CA LYS A 41 -15.65 7.44 -14.41
C LYS A 41 -15.55 6.58 -15.67
#